data_AF-A0A426VWZ0-F1
#
_entry.id   AF-A0A426VWZ0-F1
#
_cell.length_a   1.000
_cell.length_b   1.000
_cell.length_c   1.000
_cell.angle_alpha   90.00
_cell.angle_beta   90.00
_cell.angle_gamma   90.00
#
_symmetry.space_group_name_H-M   'P 1'
#
loop_
_entity.id
_entity.type
_entity.pdbx_description
1 polymer ?
#
loop_
_entity_poly.entity_id
_entity_poly.type
_entity_poly.pdbx_seq_one_letter_code
_entity_poly.pdbx_strand_id
1 'polypeptide(L)'
;MQKVFDELTIAFRKHKGVLNKEQYRHIAIKYTTLLEDSDTIFILLQASGYPIEQLDDETYRLKTCFTPYKEQKYCVIDIETNGSKPGTSQVIEIGAVMVHKGKIIDKLETFVQCAFLPEYITKITGIEPTDLIGAPSRREALTRLRYFMGDAVFVAHNANFDYGFLTASFERFGLGGIGNPKLCTIDLARRTFESERYGLAYLIEFLGIETATHHRAYSDAVCAAKVMEKGFETLPEYVKTTDDLLRFSVSSKKQRTQKNKENA
;
A
#
# COMPACT_ATOMS: atom_id res chain seq x y z
N MET A 1 15.91 6.41 2.31
CA MET A 1 15.24 5.09 2.43
C MET A 1 14.58 4.59 1.15
N GLN A 2 13.75 5.36 0.41
CA GLN A 2 13.02 4.82 -0.77
C GLN A 2 13.92 4.10 -1.79
N LYS A 3 15.07 4.69 -2.17
CA LYS A 3 16.03 4.05 -3.08
C LYS A 3 16.54 2.69 -2.56
N VAL A 4 16.70 2.54 -1.25
CA VAL A 4 17.13 1.27 -0.63
C VAL A 4 16.04 0.22 -0.78
N PHE A 5 14.76 0.57 -0.53
CA PHE A 5 13.63 -0.35 -0.74
C PHE A 5 13.58 -0.86 -2.19
N ASP A 6 13.73 0.05 -3.15
CA ASP A 6 13.64 -0.26 -4.57
C ASP A 6 14.79 -1.18 -5.01
N GLU A 7 16.04 -0.84 -4.65
CA GLU A 7 17.21 -1.64 -5.00
C GLU A 7 17.22 -3.02 -4.33
N LEU A 8 16.85 -3.10 -3.04
CA LEU A 8 16.71 -4.38 -2.35
C LEU A 8 15.64 -5.23 -3.02
N THR A 9 14.48 -4.66 -3.36
CA THR A 9 13.40 -5.41 -4.01
C THR A 9 13.83 -5.97 -5.36
N ILE A 10 14.56 -5.19 -6.17
CA ILE A 10 15.13 -5.64 -7.44
C ILE A 10 16.15 -6.76 -7.20
N ALA A 11 17.05 -6.59 -6.23
CA ALA A 11 18.08 -7.55 -5.91
C ALA A 11 17.50 -8.89 -5.40
N PHE A 12 16.54 -8.85 -4.47
CA PHE A 12 15.82 -10.04 -4.00
C PHE A 12 15.17 -10.77 -5.17
N ARG A 13 14.42 -10.07 -6.02
CA ARG A 13 13.77 -10.69 -7.20
C ARG A 13 14.78 -11.35 -8.14
N LYS A 14 15.95 -10.73 -8.36
CA LYS A 14 17.03 -11.30 -9.18
C LYS A 14 17.61 -12.58 -8.57
N HIS A 15 17.63 -12.67 -7.24
CA HIS A 15 18.18 -13.80 -6.48
C HIS A 15 17.09 -14.67 -5.84
N LYS A 16 15.93 -14.80 -6.51
CA LYS A 16 14.83 -15.70 -6.09
C LYS A 16 14.33 -15.47 -4.66
N GLY A 17 14.33 -14.22 -4.22
CA GLY A 17 13.83 -13.79 -2.91
C GLY A 17 14.84 -13.84 -1.77
N VAL A 18 16.08 -14.27 -2.01
CA VAL A 18 17.12 -14.41 -0.97
C VAL A 18 18.37 -13.63 -1.34
N LEU A 19 18.98 -12.94 -0.38
CA LEU A 19 20.29 -12.30 -0.51
C LEU A 19 21.21 -12.80 0.60
N ASN A 20 22.49 -12.96 0.30
CA ASN A 20 23.49 -13.14 1.34
C ASN A 20 23.81 -11.80 2.03
N LYS A 21 24.51 -11.86 3.16
CA LYS A 21 24.87 -10.71 3.99
C LYS A 21 25.67 -9.65 3.25
N GLU A 22 26.62 -10.06 2.41
CA GLU A 22 27.42 -9.12 1.61
C GLU A 22 26.58 -8.37 0.59
N GLN A 23 25.70 -9.08 -0.12
CA GLN A 23 24.76 -8.50 -1.09
C GLN A 23 23.80 -7.52 -0.42
N TYR A 24 23.20 -7.92 0.71
CA TYR A 24 22.34 -7.05 1.51
C TYR A 24 23.10 -5.80 1.97
N ARG A 25 24.24 -5.99 2.64
CA ARG A 25 25.06 -4.90 3.19
C ARG A 25 25.47 -3.91 2.12
N HIS A 26 25.91 -4.39 0.95
CA HIS A 26 26.32 -3.54 -0.17
C HIS A 26 25.21 -2.58 -0.61
N ILE A 27 23.95 -3.04 -0.63
CA ILE A 27 22.80 -2.23 -1.02
C ILE A 27 22.33 -1.34 0.15
N ALA A 28 22.26 -1.92 1.35
CA ALA A 28 21.73 -1.27 2.56
C ALA A 28 22.50 0.03 2.88
N ILE A 29 23.84 0.00 2.79
CA ILE A 29 24.69 1.14 3.15
C ILE A 29 24.96 2.10 1.98
N LYS A 30 24.51 1.76 0.76
CA LYS A 30 24.86 2.51 -0.47
C LYS A 30 24.38 3.96 -0.45
N TYR A 31 23.26 4.21 0.23
CA TYR A 31 22.59 5.51 0.28
C TYR A 31 22.52 6.08 1.71
N THR A 32 23.22 5.48 2.65
CA THR A 32 23.21 5.88 4.05
C THR A 32 24.38 6.81 4.33
N THR A 33 24.25 7.61 5.38
CA THR A 33 25.37 8.46 5.84
C THR A 33 26.32 7.64 6.71
N LEU A 34 27.51 8.18 6.98
CA LEU A 34 28.62 7.55 7.74
C LEU A 34 28.26 6.92 9.11
N LEU A 35 27.05 7.13 9.63
CA LEU A 35 26.65 6.79 10.99
C LEU A 35 25.68 5.60 11.11
N GLU A 36 25.17 5.05 10.00
CA GLU A 36 24.22 3.93 10.03
C GLU A 36 24.90 2.64 9.56
N ASP A 37 25.11 1.68 10.48
CA ASP A 37 25.54 0.33 10.13
C ASP A 37 24.39 -0.47 9.48
N SER A 38 24.71 -1.61 8.87
CA SER A 38 23.74 -2.45 8.15
C SER A 38 22.62 -3.00 9.03
N ASP A 39 22.86 -3.13 10.34
CA ASP A 39 21.95 -3.76 11.29
C ASP A 39 20.92 -2.72 11.76
N THR A 40 21.36 -1.48 11.97
CA THR A 40 20.50 -0.31 12.15
C THR A 40 19.58 -0.13 10.94
N ILE A 41 20.12 -0.23 9.73
CA ILE A 41 19.29 -0.16 8.51
C ILE A 41 18.28 -1.29 8.44
N PHE A 42 18.65 -2.51 8.84
CA PHE A 42 17.72 -3.63 8.86
C PHE A 42 16.51 -3.35 9.75
N ILE A 43 16.74 -2.81 10.95
CA ILE A 43 15.67 -2.40 11.87
C ILE A 43 14.81 -1.28 11.26
N LEU A 44 15.44 -0.27 10.64
CA LEU A 44 14.71 0.83 10.00
C LEU A 44 13.88 0.37 8.79
N LEU A 45 14.36 -0.63 8.03
CA LEU A 45 13.59 -1.26 6.95
C LEU A 45 12.32 -1.91 7.52
N GLN A 46 12.46 -2.74 8.56
CA GLN A 46 11.33 -3.40 9.21
C GLN A 46 10.35 -2.41 9.83
N ALA A 47 10.84 -1.39 10.54
CA ALA A 47 10.02 -0.33 11.12
C ALA A 47 9.27 0.50 10.05
N SER A 48 9.83 0.59 8.85
CA SER A 48 9.19 1.22 7.69
C SER A 48 8.14 0.34 7.00
N GLY A 49 7.95 -0.90 7.46
CA GLY A 49 7.04 -1.88 6.87
C GLY A 49 7.62 -2.65 5.68
N TYR A 50 8.94 -2.58 5.46
CA TYR A 50 9.60 -3.38 4.42
C TYR A 50 9.64 -4.85 4.88
N PRO A 51 9.10 -5.81 4.10
CA PRO A 51 8.87 -7.18 4.55
C PRO A 51 10.13 -8.04 4.39
N ILE A 52 11.24 -7.59 4.99
CA ILE A 52 12.52 -8.29 5.05
C ILE A 52 12.62 -9.09 6.35
N GLU A 53 13.16 -10.29 6.23
CA GLU A 53 13.47 -11.16 7.36
C GLU A 53 14.90 -11.66 7.24
N GLN A 54 15.58 -11.76 8.38
CA GLN A 54 16.84 -12.44 8.49
C GLN A 54 16.56 -13.92 8.83
N LEU A 55 17.13 -14.83 8.04
CA LEU A 55 16.95 -16.28 8.25
C LEU A 55 17.99 -16.86 9.19
N ASP A 56 19.22 -16.36 9.06
CA ASP A 56 20.39 -16.68 9.87
C ASP A 56 21.39 -15.51 9.80
N ASP A 57 22.56 -15.66 10.38
CA ASP A 57 23.58 -14.60 10.43
C ASP A 57 24.11 -14.16 9.05
N GLU A 58 23.83 -14.94 8.00
CA GLU A 58 24.41 -14.81 6.67
C GLU A 58 23.39 -14.56 5.55
N THR A 59 22.09 -14.71 5.80
CA THR A 59 21.07 -14.63 4.76
C THR A 59 19.81 -13.86 5.15
N TYR A 60 19.28 -13.14 4.17
CA TYR A 60 18.07 -12.34 4.25
C TYR A 60 17.08 -12.80 3.20
N ARG A 61 15.79 -12.69 3.48
CA ARG A 61 14.72 -12.95 2.51
C ARG A 61 13.71 -11.81 2.44
N LEU A 62 13.09 -11.69 1.26
CA LEU A 62 11.89 -10.87 1.06
C LEU A 62 10.66 -11.76 1.22
N LYS A 63 9.86 -11.54 2.27
CA LYS A 63 8.71 -12.41 2.62
C LYS A 63 7.72 -12.59 1.48
N THR A 64 7.50 -11.56 0.68
CA THR A 64 6.51 -11.57 -0.42
C THR A 64 6.85 -12.59 -1.50
N CYS A 65 8.13 -12.97 -1.66
CA CYS A 65 8.55 -14.02 -2.60
C CYS A 65 8.20 -15.44 -2.13
N PHE A 66 7.79 -15.61 -0.87
CA PHE A 66 7.51 -16.92 -0.27
C PHE A 66 6.10 -17.02 0.33
N THR A 67 5.45 -15.88 0.59
CA THR A 67 4.10 -15.84 1.14
C THR A 67 3.09 -16.05 0.01
N PRO A 68 2.21 -17.08 0.08
CA PRO A 68 1.11 -17.20 -0.86
C PRO A 68 0.23 -15.95 -0.81
N TYR A 69 -0.20 -15.42 -1.97
CA TYR A 69 -0.95 -14.16 -1.98
C TYR A 69 -2.26 -14.25 -1.16
N LYS A 70 -2.90 -15.43 -1.09
CA LYS A 70 -4.10 -15.66 -0.27
C LYS A 70 -3.84 -15.59 1.24
N GLU A 71 -2.60 -15.81 1.68
CA GLU A 71 -2.19 -15.77 3.08
C GLU A 71 -1.57 -14.43 3.47
N GLN A 72 -1.32 -13.56 2.51
CA GLN A 72 -0.79 -12.23 2.75
C GLN A 72 -1.80 -11.36 3.52
N LYS A 73 -1.28 -10.48 4.38
CA LYS A 73 -2.05 -9.37 4.94
C LYS A 73 -2.02 -8.18 4.00
N TYR A 74 -3.18 -7.60 3.75
CA TYR A 74 -3.38 -6.41 2.92
C TYR A 74 -4.00 -5.31 3.79
N CYS A 75 -3.31 -4.18 3.92
CA CYS A 75 -3.85 -2.99 4.55
C CYS A 75 -4.45 -2.13 3.44
N VAL A 76 -5.76 -2.19 3.27
CA VAL A 76 -6.49 -1.38 2.30
C VAL A 76 -6.81 -0.05 2.94
N ILE A 77 -6.34 1.03 2.33
CA ILE A 77 -6.38 2.39 2.87
C ILE A 77 -7.07 3.29 1.86
N ASP A 78 -7.85 4.22 2.38
CA ASP A 78 -8.35 5.39 1.70
C ASP A 78 -8.17 6.60 2.65
N ILE A 79 -7.90 7.77 2.08
CA ILE A 79 -7.75 9.01 2.85
C ILE A 79 -8.57 10.14 2.24
N GLU A 80 -9.11 10.99 3.10
CA GLU A 80 -9.61 12.30 2.69
C GLU A 80 -8.59 13.38 3.04
N THR A 81 -8.53 14.42 2.21
CA THR A 81 -7.55 15.50 2.35
C THR A 81 -8.20 16.88 2.25
N ASN A 82 -7.59 17.90 2.85
CA ASN A 82 -8.10 19.28 2.72
C ASN A 82 -7.67 19.97 1.40
N GLY A 83 -7.34 19.18 0.36
CA GLY A 83 -6.89 19.65 -0.94
C GLY A 83 -6.02 18.62 -1.67
N SER A 84 -5.62 18.90 -2.90
CA SER A 84 -5.10 17.88 -3.83
C SER A 84 -3.57 17.70 -3.85
N LYS A 85 -2.80 18.45 -3.05
CA LYS A 85 -1.33 18.45 -3.12
C LYS A 85 -0.67 17.98 -1.81
N PRO A 86 0.04 16.83 -1.78
CA PRO A 86 0.70 16.29 -0.59
C PRO A 86 1.62 17.25 0.20
N GLY A 87 2.26 18.20 -0.48
CA GLY A 87 3.21 19.13 0.16
C GLY A 87 2.55 20.31 0.88
N THR A 88 1.34 20.69 0.47
CA THR A 88 0.64 21.91 0.94
C THR A 88 -0.71 21.61 1.59
N SER A 89 -1.29 20.44 1.31
CA SER A 89 -2.51 19.92 1.91
C SER A 89 -2.18 18.85 2.94
N GLN A 90 -3.16 18.45 3.74
CA GLN A 90 -3.03 17.43 4.77
C GLN A 90 -4.18 16.43 4.72
N VAL A 91 -3.92 15.25 5.27
CA VAL A 91 -4.94 14.24 5.57
C VAL A 91 -5.90 14.77 6.64
N ILE A 92 -7.20 14.57 6.44
CA ILE A 92 -8.29 14.95 7.36
C ILE A 92 -9.14 13.76 7.80
N GLU A 93 -9.09 12.63 7.09
CA GLU A 93 -9.70 11.37 7.49
C GLU A 93 -8.80 10.21 7.03
N ILE A 94 -8.74 9.15 7.83
CA ILE A 94 -8.07 7.90 7.48
C ILE A 94 -9.09 6.78 7.68
N GLY A 95 -9.33 6.03 6.61
CA GLY A 95 -10.03 4.76 6.64
C GLY A 95 -9.09 3.65 6.22
N ALA A 96 -8.98 2.61 7.04
CA ALA A 96 -8.20 1.44 6.69
C ALA A 96 -8.84 0.15 7.21
N VAL A 97 -8.69 -0.92 6.42
CA VAL A 97 -9.07 -2.28 6.81
C VAL A 97 -7.91 -3.23 6.59
N MET A 98 -7.70 -4.11 7.56
CA MET A 98 -6.74 -5.20 7.46
C MET A 98 -7.46 -6.42 6.92
N VAL A 99 -7.09 -6.86 5.72
CA VAL A 99 -7.63 -8.07 5.07
C VAL A 99 -6.62 -9.19 5.19
N HIS A 100 -7.06 -10.35 5.67
CA HIS A 100 -6.28 -11.58 5.73
C HIS A 100 -7.15 -12.78 5.38
N LYS A 101 -6.67 -13.65 4.47
CA LYS A 101 -7.42 -14.83 4.00
C LYS A 101 -8.84 -14.49 3.52
N GLY A 102 -8.97 -13.39 2.78
CA GLY A 102 -10.25 -12.90 2.23
C GLY A 102 -11.21 -12.31 3.26
N LYS A 103 -10.78 -12.10 4.51
CA LYS A 103 -11.63 -11.53 5.58
C LYS A 103 -11.03 -10.25 6.12
N ILE A 104 -11.89 -9.26 6.39
CA ILE A 104 -11.50 -8.10 7.20
C ILE A 104 -11.33 -8.59 8.64
N ILE A 105 -10.12 -8.46 9.17
CA ILE A 105 -9.76 -8.90 10.53
C ILE A 105 -9.54 -7.75 11.51
N ASP A 106 -9.37 -6.53 11.00
CA ASP A 106 -9.19 -5.33 11.81
C ASP A 106 -9.55 -4.08 11.00
N LYS A 107 -9.81 -2.96 11.69
CA LYS A 107 -10.11 -1.66 11.07
C LYS A 107 -9.52 -0.48 11.83
N LEU A 108 -9.19 0.56 11.09
CA LEU A 108 -8.84 1.88 11.61
C LEU A 108 -9.72 2.92 10.91
N GLU A 109 -10.42 3.72 11.70
CA GLU A 109 -11.24 4.83 11.23
C GLU A 109 -10.99 6.01 12.16
N THR A 110 -10.53 7.13 11.61
CA THR A 110 -10.26 8.33 12.41
C THR A 110 -10.31 9.58 11.55
N PHE A 111 -10.93 10.63 12.09
CA PHE A 111 -10.67 11.98 11.63
C PHE A 111 -9.27 12.42 12.05
N VAL A 112 -8.80 13.50 11.42
CA VAL A 112 -7.52 14.13 11.71
C VAL A 112 -7.73 15.62 11.85
N GLN A 113 -7.24 16.18 12.96
CA GLN A 113 -7.41 17.59 13.26
C GLN A 113 -6.90 18.48 12.12
N CYS A 114 -7.74 19.42 11.69
CA CYS A 114 -7.45 20.35 10.60
C CYS A 114 -7.80 21.78 11.02
N ALA A 115 -6.86 22.71 10.87
CA ALA A 115 -7.08 24.12 11.22
C ALA A 115 -7.95 24.86 10.19
N PHE A 116 -7.96 24.40 8.94
CA PHE A 116 -8.73 25.02 7.86
C PHE A 116 -9.19 23.96 6.87
N LEU A 117 -10.51 23.88 6.70
CA LEU A 117 -11.19 23.02 5.74
C LEU A 117 -11.88 23.89 4.69
N PRO A 118 -11.44 23.85 3.42
CA PRO A 118 -12.12 24.58 2.35
C PRO A 118 -13.54 24.06 2.13
N GLU A 119 -14.49 24.96 1.85
CA GLU A 119 -15.91 24.60 1.64
C GLU A 119 -16.11 23.59 0.50
N TYR A 120 -15.29 23.65 -0.55
CA TYR A 120 -15.38 22.69 -1.65
C TYR A 120 -14.99 21.27 -1.22
N ILE A 121 -14.15 21.09 -0.20
CA ILE A 121 -13.83 19.76 0.35
C ILE A 121 -15.04 19.22 1.11
N THR A 122 -15.66 20.03 1.97
CA THR A 122 -16.90 19.64 2.68
C THR A 122 -18.00 19.19 1.70
N LYS A 123 -18.13 19.86 0.53
CA LYS A 123 -19.08 19.45 -0.51
C LYS A 123 -18.78 18.09 -1.15
N ILE A 124 -17.50 17.68 -1.18
CA ILE A 124 -17.06 16.42 -1.79
C ILE A 124 -17.13 15.28 -0.78
N THR A 125 -16.61 15.50 0.43
CA THR A 125 -16.40 14.45 1.43
C THR A 125 -17.50 14.39 2.48
N GLY A 126 -18.34 15.43 2.57
CA GLY A 126 -19.33 15.57 3.64
C GLY A 126 -18.71 15.89 5.01
N ILE A 127 -17.39 16.03 5.11
CA ILE A 127 -16.70 16.35 6.37
C ILE A 127 -16.90 17.84 6.68
N GLU A 128 -17.45 18.12 7.85
CA GLU A 128 -17.64 19.46 8.36
C GLU A 128 -16.47 19.88 9.28
N PRO A 129 -16.18 21.19 9.44
CA PRO A 129 -15.16 21.64 10.38
C PRO A 129 -15.37 21.14 11.82
N THR A 130 -16.63 20.94 12.22
CA THR A 130 -17.06 20.40 13.51
C THR A 130 -16.62 18.95 13.74
N ASP A 131 -16.57 18.12 12.70
CA ASP A 131 -16.08 16.73 12.77
C ASP A 131 -14.60 16.66 13.14
N LEU A 132 -13.85 17.72 12.83
CA LEU A 132 -12.40 17.79 13.00
C LEU A 132 -11.99 18.43 14.34
N ILE A 133 -12.95 18.95 15.11
CA ILE A 133 -12.72 19.52 16.44
C ILE A 133 -12.48 18.38 17.43
N GLY A 134 -11.35 18.41 18.12
CA GLY A 134 -10.98 17.38 19.09
C GLY A 134 -10.55 16.04 18.46
N ALA A 135 -10.52 15.95 17.13
CA ALA A 135 -9.93 14.81 16.43
C ALA A 135 -8.43 14.69 16.76
N PRO A 136 -7.84 13.48 16.66
CA PRO A 136 -6.42 13.27 16.87
C PRO A 136 -5.54 14.21 16.03
N SER A 137 -4.39 14.59 16.60
CA SER A 137 -3.40 15.33 15.83
C SER A 137 -2.91 14.51 14.63
N ARG A 138 -2.44 15.17 13.57
CA ARG A 138 -1.84 14.48 12.41
C ARG A 138 -0.80 13.44 12.82
N ARG A 139 0.13 13.81 13.72
CA ARG A 139 1.19 12.90 14.18
C ARG A 139 0.61 11.67 14.86
N GLU A 140 -0.41 11.84 15.70
CA GLU A 140 -1.06 10.74 16.41
C GLU A 140 -1.78 9.80 15.44
N ALA A 141 -2.62 10.34 14.55
CA ALA A 141 -3.35 9.55 13.56
C ALA A 141 -2.42 8.77 12.62
N LEU A 142 -1.35 9.42 12.14
CA LEU A 142 -0.36 8.78 11.26
C LEU A 142 0.49 7.74 11.99
N THR A 143 0.82 7.97 13.26
CA THR A 143 1.49 6.98 14.11
C THR A 143 0.61 5.74 14.27
N ARG A 144 -0.69 5.91 14.54
CA ARG A 144 -1.66 4.81 14.62
C ARG A 144 -1.74 4.05 13.30
N LEU A 145 -1.82 4.75 12.16
CA LEU A 145 -1.82 4.13 10.84
C LEU A 145 -0.52 3.35 10.56
N ARG A 146 0.64 3.90 10.91
CA ARG A 146 1.94 3.20 10.77
C ARG A 146 1.94 1.86 11.50
N TYR A 147 1.50 1.84 12.76
CA TYR A 147 1.40 0.60 13.53
C TYR A 147 0.37 -0.37 12.94
N PHE A 148 -0.78 0.15 12.50
CA PHE A 148 -1.83 -0.65 11.87
C PHE A 148 -1.34 -1.33 10.58
N MET A 149 -0.58 -0.62 9.74
CA MET A 149 -0.03 -1.15 8.49
C MET A 149 0.97 -2.29 8.71
N GLY A 150 1.84 -2.20 9.71
CA GLY A 150 2.91 -3.17 9.94
C GLY A 150 3.72 -3.45 8.65
N ASP A 151 3.92 -4.71 8.33
CA ASP A 151 4.53 -5.19 7.06
C ASP A 151 3.50 -5.63 6.01
N ALA A 152 2.21 -5.30 6.19
CA ALA A 152 1.16 -5.65 5.24
C ALA A 152 1.38 -4.96 3.89
N VAL A 153 0.80 -5.53 2.83
CA VAL A 153 0.78 -4.87 1.52
C VAL A 153 -0.09 -3.63 1.63
N PHE A 154 0.46 -2.46 1.27
CA PHE A 154 -0.30 -1.23 1.12
C PHE A 154 -1.21 -1.36 -0.11
N VAL A 155 -2.51 -1.22 0.10
CA VAL A 155 -3.50 -1.28 -0.97
C VAL A 155 -4.33 -0.01 -0.96
N ALA A 156 -4.58 0.58 -2.13
CA ALA A 156 -5.49 1.70 -2.27
C ALA A 156 -6.08 1.75 -3.69
N HIS A 157 -7.21 2.44 -3.83
CA HIS A 157 -7.84 2.68 -5.13
C HIS A 157 -7.26 3.95 -5.74
N ASN A 158 -6.55 3.85 -6.86
CA ASN A 158 -5.65 4.90 -7.35
C ASN A 158 -4.49 5.19 -6.37
N ALA A 159 -3.80 4.13 -5.93
CA ALA A 159 -2.85 4.13 -4.83
C ALA A 159 -1.74 5.20 -4.87
N ASN A 160 -1.42 5.80 -6.02
CA ASN A 160 -0.43 6.87 -6.09
C ASN A 160 -0.87 8.13 -5.32
N PHE A 161 -2.17 8.39 -5.23
CA PHE A 161 -2.70 9.53 -4.48
C PHE A 161 -2.44 9.37 -2.98
N ASP A 162 -3.00 8.31 -2.38
CA ASP A 162 -2.88 8.01 -0.95
C ASP A 162 -1.42 7.81 -0.55
N TYR A 163 -0.67 7.03 -1.34
CA TYR A 163 0.74 6.77 -1.09
C TYR A 163 1.56 8.07 -1.10
N GLY A 164 1.26 9.01 -2.02
CA GLY A 164 1.96 10.29 -2.10
C GLY A 164 1.70 11.18 -0.88
N PHE A 165 0.44 11.28 -0.46
CA PHE A 165 0.05 12.01 0.75
C PHE A 165 0.64 11.42 2.02
N LEU A 166 0.58 10.10 2.17
CA LEU A 166 1.09 9.40 3.35
C LEU A 166 2.62 9.43 3.38
N THR A 167 3.31 9.32 2.24
CA THR A 167 4.78 9.49 2.18
C THR A 167 5.18 10.87 2.67
N ALA A 168 4.60 11.94 2.11
CA ALA A 168 4.91 13.32 2.52
C ALA A 168 4.58 13.57 4.00
N SER A 169 3.50 12.98 4.49
CA SER A 169 3.07 13.12 5.88
C SER A 169 3.99 12.36 6.84
N PHE A 170 4.34 11.12 6.53
CA PHE A 170 5.26 10.33 7.35
C PHE A 170 6.65 10.96 7.42
N GLU A 171 7.18 11.46 6.30
CA GLU A 171 8.44 12.20 6.29
C GLU A 171 8.37 13.45 7.18
N ARG A 172 7.31 14.24 7.06
CA ARG A 172 7.11 15.46 7.87
C ARG A 172 7.10 15.19 9.37
N PHE A 173 6.58 14.04 9.80
CA PHE A 173 6.47 13.69 11.22
C PHE A 173 7.53 12.69 11.72
N GLY A 174 8.53 12.35 10.88
CA GLY A 174 9.62 11.45 11.25
C GLY A 174 9.17 9.99 11.44
N LEU A 175 8.17 9.53 10.69
CA LEU A 175 7.59 8.17 10.77
C LEU A 175 8.19 7.20 9.73
N GLY A 176 9.37 7.54 9.19
CA GLY A 176 10.08 6.75 8.18
C GLY A 176 9.40 6.72 6.81
N GLY A 177 10.06 6.10 5.83
CA GLY A 177 9.47 5.89 4.50
C GLY A 177 8.44 4.76 4.50
N ILE A 178 7.62 4.65 3.46
CA ILE A 178 6.71 3.50 3.30
C ILE A 178 7.47 2.39 2.57
N GLY A 179 7.98 1.42 3.34
CA GLY A 179 8.62 0.22 2.80
C GLY A 179 7.62 -0.89 2.42
N ASN A 180 6.35 -0.72 2.79
CA ASN A 180 5.28 -1.66 2.45
C ASN A 180 5.18 -1.85 0.92
N PRO A 181 5.06 -3.09 0.43
CA PRO A 181 4.78 -3.32 -0.98
C PRO A 181 3.45 -2.68 -1.38
N LYS A 182 3.40 -2.04 -2.55
CA LYS A 182 2.24 -1.29 -3.03
C LYS A 182 1.43 -2.08 -4.07
N LEU A 183 0.11 -2.17 -3.87
CA LEU A 183 -0.85 -2.70 -4.82
C LEU A 183 -1.93 -1.65 -5.12
N CYS A 184 -2.17 -1.35 -6.40
CA CYS A 184 -3.25 -0.48 -6.82
C CYS A 184 -4.42 -1.33 -7.33
N THR A 185 -5.63 -1.13 -6.77
CA THR A 185 -6.80 -1.93 -7.19
C THR A 185 -7.23 -1.63 -8.62
N ILE A 186 -6.96 -0.42 -9.15
CA ILE A 186 -7.22 -0.09 -10.56
C ILE A 186 -6.32 -0.92 -11.48
N ASP A 187 -5.03 -1.00 -11.15
CA ASP A 187 -4.07 -1.76 -11.95
C ASP A 187 -4.40 -3.25 -11.92
N LEU A 188 -4.74 -3.78 -10.75
CA LEU A 188 -5.24 -5.15 -10.61
C LEU A 188 -6.53 -5.38 -11.41
N ALA A 189 -7.53 -4.51 -11.28
CA ALA A 189 -8.82 -4.64 -11.96
C ALA A 189 -8.65 -4.69 -13.49
N ARG A 190 -7.87 -3.75 -14.06
CA ARG A 190 -7.56 -3.72 -15.52
C ARG A 190 -6.90 -4.98 -16.05
N ARG A 191 -6.28 -5.76 -15.17
CA ARG A 191 -5.57 -7.00 -15.47
C ARG A 191 -6.44 -8.25 -15.32
N THR A 192 -7.57 -8.14 -14.61
CA THR A 192 -8.32 -9.30 -14.09
C THR A 192 -9.74 -9.35 -14.63
N PHE A 193 -10.39 -8.22 -14.87
CA PHE A 193 -11.73 -8.19 -15.45
C PHE A 193 -11.93 -6.97 -16.37
N GLU A 194 -12.90 -7.08 -17.28
CA GLU A 194 -13.26 -5.98 -18.17
C GLU A 194 -14.32 -5.09 -17.52
N SER A 195 -14.15 -3.78 -17.67
CA SER A 195 -15.07 -2.76 -17.19
C SER A 195 -14.91 -1.51 -18.06
N GLU A 196 -16.00 -0.77 -18.26
CA GLU A 196 -15.98 0.49 -19.03
C GLU A 196 -15.09 1.53 -18.34
N ARG A 197 -15.19 1.61 -17.01
CA ARG A 197 -14.46 2.56 -16.17
C ARG A 197 -13.98 1.84 -14.91
N TYR A 198 -12.84 2.30 -14.39
CA TYR A 198 -12.21 1.68 -13.23
C TYR A 198 -12.18 2.59 -12.01
N GLY A 199 -12.94 3.68 -11.99
CA GLY A 199 -13.09 4.51 -10.80
C GLY A 199 -13.94 3.80 -9.75
N LEU A 200 -13.67 4.03 -8.46
CA LEU A 200 -14.26 3.28 -7.36
C LEU A 200 -15.80 3.33 -7.37
N ALA A 201 -16.39 4.52 -7.52
CA ALA A 201 -17.84 4.69 -7.58
C ALA A 201 -18.48 3.85 -8.70
N TYR A 202 -17.90 3.87 -9.91
CA TYR A 202 -18.38 3.05 -11.01
C TYR A 202 -18.24 1.55 -10.72
N LEU A 203 -17.10 1.13 -10.15
CA LEU A 203 -16.87 -0.28 -9.83
C LEU A 203 -17.76 -0.79 -8.70
N ILE A 204 -18.14 0.07 -7.75
CA ILE A 204 -19.10 -0.27 -6.72
C ILE A 204 -20.44 -0.66 -7.36
N GLU A 205 -20.97 0.20 -8.23
CA GLU A 205 -22.22 -0.06 -8.95
C GLU A 205 -22.10 -1.28 -9.87
N PHE A 206 -21.04 -1.34 -10.68
CA PHE A 206 -20.79 -2.40 -11.66
C PHE A 206 -20.68 -3.79 -11.01
N LEU A 207 -20.08 -3.87 -9.81
CA LEU A 207 -19.91 -5.13 -9.08
C LEU A 207 -21.07 -5.43 -8.12
N GLY A 208 -22.07 -4.55 -8.01
CA GLY A 208 -23.17 -4.69 -7.06
C GLY A 208 -22.69 -4.69 -5.60
N ILE A 209 -21.65 -3.91 -5.29
CA ILE A 209 -21.10 -3.81 -3.94
C ILE A 209 -22.06 -2.97 -3.09
N GLU A 210 -22.64 -3.58 -2.06
CA GLU A 210 -23.41 -2.83 -1.07
C GLU A 210 -22.50 -1.89 -0.25
N THR A 211 -22.90 -0.62 -0.17
CA THR A 211 -22.21 0.45 0.58
C THR A 211 -23.19 1.13 1.53
N ALA A 212 -22.71 1.53 2.70
CA ALA A 212 -23.53 2.28 3.67
C ALA A 212 -23.45 3.79 3.44
N THR A 213 -22.34 4.31 2.93
CA THR A 213 -22.10 5.75 2.73
C THR A 213 -20.98 5.95 1.72
N HIS A 214 -21.21 6.73 0.65
CA HIS A 214 -20.14 7.10 -0.30
C HIS A 214 -19.34 8.31 0.22
N HIS A 215 -18.06 8.41 -0.15
CA HIS A 215 -17.14 9.50 0.22
C HIS A 215 -16.81 9.57 1.72
N ARG A 216 -16.65 8.40 2.32
CA ARG A 216 -16.11 8.27 3.68
C ARG A 216 -14.97 7.28 3.61
N ALA A 217 -13.81 7.69 4.12
CA ALA A 217 -12.57 6.94 3.89
C ALA A 217 -12.69 5.46 4.31
N TYR A 218 -13.34 5.16 5.44
CA TYR A 218 -13.51 3.76 5.86
C TYR A 218 -14.39 2.95 4.89
N SER A 219 -15.49 3.53 4.43
CA SER A 219 -16.41 2.89 3.48
C SER A 219 -15.71 2.62 2.14
N ASP A 220 -14.95 3.60 1.65
CA ASP A 220 -14.23 3.48 0.39
C ASP A 220 -13.07 2.46 0.48
N ALA A 221 -12.37 2.37 1.62
CA ALA A 221 -11.39 1.31 1.90
C ALA A 221 -12.04 -0.09 1.87
N VAL A 222 -13.24 -0.27 2.45
CA VAL A 222 -13.99 -1.54 2.39
C VAL A 222 -14.40 -1.87 0.94
N CYS A 223 -14.84 -0.88 0.17
CA CYS A 223 -15.19 -1.07 -1.23
C CYS A 223 -13.97 -1.46 -2.08
N ALA A 224 -12.85 -0.77 -1.88
CA ALA A 224 -11.58 -1.10 -2.53
C ALA A 224 -11.11 -2.53 -2.18
N ALA A 225 -11.34 -3.00 -0.94
CA ALA A 225 -11.07 -4.37 -0.55
C ALA A 225 -11.90 -5.39 -1.34
N LYS A 226 -13.20 -5.11 -1.54
CA LYS A 226 -14.09 -5.95 -2.37
C LYS A 226 -13.68 -5.95 -3.85
N VAL A 227 -13.26 -4.80 -4.40
CA VAL A 227 -12.70 -4.71 -5.76
C VAL A 227 -11.42 -5.54 -5.89
N MET A 228 -10.54 -5.49 -4.88
CA MET A 228 -9.33 -6.31 -4.84
C MET A 228 -9.66 -7.81 -4.81
N GLU A 229 -10.60 -8.21 -3.96
CA GLU A 229 -11.08 -9.60 -3.86
C GLU A 229 -11.63 -10.08 -5.20
N LYS A 230 -12.44 -9.27 -5.88
CA LYS A 230 -12.93 -9.58 -7.23
C LYS A 230 -11.78 -9.81 -8.22
N GLY A 231 -10.73 -9.00 -8.14
CA GLY A 231 -9.53 -9.17 -8.95
C GLY A 231 -8.79 -10.48 -8.70
N PHE A 232 -8.91 -11.07 -7.50
CA PHE A 232 -8.25 -12.34 -7.18
C PHE A 232 -8.91 -13.55 -7.84
N GLU A 233 -10.20 -13.46 -8.20
CA GLU A 233 -10.95 -14.58 -8.80
C GLU A 233 -10.43 -15.01 -10.16
N THR A 234 -9.81 -14.09 -10.92
CA THR A 234 -9.37 -14.33 -12.30
C THR A 234 -7.85 -14.23 -12.47
N LEU A 235 -7.11 -14.41 -11.38
CA LEU A 235 -5.65 -14.46 -11.42
C LEU A 235 -5.16 -15.67 -12.24
N PRO A 236 -4.14 -15.51 -13.10
CA PRO A 236 -3.51 -16.63 -13.78
C PRO A 236 -2.90 -17.64 -12.81
N GLU A 237 -2.86 -18.91 -13.19
CA GLU A 237 -2.33 -20.01 -12.35
C GLU A 237 -0.86 -19.83 -11.90
N TYR A 238 -0.07 -19.05 -12.63
CA TYR A 238 1.31 -18.78 -12.25
C TYR A 238 1.44 -17.80 -11.09
N VAL A 239 0.39 -17.04 -10.76
CA VAL A 239 0.40 -16.11 -9.64
C VAL A 239 0.18 -16.91 -8.36
N LYS A 240 1.27 -17.21 -7.66
CA LYS A 240 1.25 -18.04 -6.44
C LYS A 240 1.60 -17.22 -5.21
N THR A 241 2.64 -16.40 -5.32
CA THR A 241 3.17 -15.60 -4.21
C THR A 241 2.66 -14.16 -4.26
N THR A 242 2.78 -13.44 -3.14
CA THR A 242 2.51 -12.00 -3.09
C THR A 242 3.37 -11.24 -4.10
N ASP A 243 4.65 -11.59 -4.29
CA ASP A 243 5.50 -10.92 -5.27
C ASP A 243 5.01 -11.16 -6.71
N ASP A 244 4.52 -12.37 -7.03
CA ASP A 244 3.92 -12.65 -8.34
C ASP A 244 2.69 -11.74 -8.59
N LEU A 245 1.83 -11.59 -7.58
CA LEU A 245 0.64 -10.73 -7.65
C LEU A 245 1.03 -9.26 -7.90
N LEU A 246 1.99 -8.75 -7.13
CA LEU A 246 2.46 -7.38 -7.26
C LEU A 246 3.02 -7.13 -8.65
N ARG A 247 3.87 -8.03 -9.16
CA ARG A 247 4.42 -7.94 -10.53
C ARG A 247 3.35 -8.07 -11.61
N PHE A 248 2.39 -8.97 -11.42
CA PHE A 248 1.27 -9.15 -12.33
C PHE A 248 0.47 -7.86 -12.48
N SER A 249 0.14 -7.20 -11.36
CA SER A 249 -0.71 -6.01 -11.34
C SER A 249 -0.14 -4.85 -12.16
N VAL A 250 1.17 -4.62 -12.12
CA VAL A 250 1.84 -3.51 -12.81
C VAL A 250 2.45 -3.86 -14.17
N SER A 251 2.46 -5.14 -14.55
CA SER A 251 3.01 -5.56 -15.84
C SER A 251 2.16 -5.03 -17.00
N SER A 252 2.79 -4.69 -18.14
CA SER A 252 2.06 -4.23 -19.32
C SER A 252 1.31 -5.38 -20.01
N LYS A 253 0.12 -5.12 -20.58
CA LYS A 253 -0.67 -6.13 -21.32
C LYS A 253 0.14 -6.79 -22.47
N LYS A 254 1.15 -6.11 -23.02
CA LYS A 254 2.00 -6.60 -24.14
C LYS A 254 2.82 -7.86 -23.83
N GLN A 255 3.17 -8.14 -22.57
CA GLN A 255 3.93 -9.35 -22.22
C GLN A 255 3.11 -10.65 -22.40
N ARG A 256 1.78 -10.54 -22.53
CA ARG A 256 0.86 -11.67 -22.72
C ARG A 256 0.94 -12.29 -24.12
N THR A 257 1.29 -11.50 -25.14
CA THR A 257 1.38 -11.98 -26.53
C THR A 257 2.72 -12.63 -26.85
N GLN A 258 3.77 -12.30 -26.10
CA GLN A 258 5.14 -12.76 -26.37
C GLN A 258 5.38 -14.14 -25.73
N LYS A 259 4.95 -14.35 -24.48
CA LYS A 259 5.03 -15.66 -23.81
C LYS A 259 4.12 -16.73 -24.43
N ASN A 260 2.99 -16.34 -25.01
CA ASN A 260 2.10 -17.27 -25.70
C ASN A 260 2.59 -17.62 -27.13
N LYS A 261 3.55 -16.88 -27.69
CA LYS A 261 4.21 -17.21 -28.96
C LYS A 261 5.51 -17.99 -28.79
N GLU A 262 6.12 -17.95 -27.60
CA GLU A 262 7.31 -18.74 -27.28
C GLU A 262 6.97 -20.16 -26.80
N ASN A 263 5.71 -20.41 -26.43
CA ASN A 263 5.21 -21.70 -25.95
C ASN A 263 4.15 -22.35 -26.88
N ALA A 264 4.01 -21.86 -28.12
CA ALA A 264 3.15 -22.42 -29.16
C ALA A 264 4.00 -22.71 -30.39
#